data_AF-A0A820LQP2-F1
#
_entry.id   AF-A0A820LQP2-F1
#
_cell.length_a   1.000
_cell.length_b   1.000
_cell.length_c   1.000
_cell.angle_alpha   90.00
_cell.angle_beta   90.00
_cell.angle_gamma   90.00
#
_symmetry.space_group_name_H-M   'P 1'
#
loop_
_entity.id
_entity.type
_entity.pdbx_description
1 polymer ?
#
loop_
_entity_poly.entity_id
_entity_poly.type
_entity_poly.pdbx_seq_one_letter_code
_entity_poly.pdbx_strand_id
1 'polypeptide(L)'
;MFAVLAFCLVAFVAAQTPRPCTTPPQWEANIFDHNQQQKFTVRGRLSYDAAYRRERMVEEVIIGSTDDAFDVIALFDSNTEYVYDFKNHNCSRRKIDRRWRDFGIRPDATSFGEAYIGSSAAPGL
;
A
#
# COMPACT_ATOMS: atom_id res chain seq x y z
N MET A 1 -33.76 -29.77 -17.69
CA MET A 1 -32.76 -30.47 -16.86
C MET A 1 -31.32 -30.16 -17.30
N PHE A 2 -30.94 -30.37 -18.56
CA PHE A 2 -29.58 -30.04 -19.06
C PHE A 2 -29.16 -28.56 -18.94
N ALA A 3 -30.07 -27.62 -19.21
CA ALA A 3 -29.78 -26.18 -19.10
C ALA A 3 -29.46 -25.75 -17.65
N VAL A 4 -30.16 -26.33 -16.67
CA VAL A 4 -29.91 -26.06 -15.24
C VAL A 4 -28.55 -26.62 -14.83
N LEU A 5 -28.20 -27.83 -15.29
CA LEU A 5 -26.90 -28.43 -15.03
C LEU A 5 -25.75 -27.58 -15.62
N ALA A 6 -25.90 -27.11 -16.86
CA ALA A 6 -24.92 -26.25 -17.51
C ALA A 6 -24.76 -24.91 -16.76
N PHE A 7 -25.86 -24.29 -16.33
CA PHE A 7 -25.81 -23.05 -15.54
C PHE A 7 -25.11 -23.25 -14.18
N CYS A 8 -25.40 -24.36 -13.49
CA CYS A 8 -24.72 -24.71 -12.24
C CYS A 8 -23.21 -24.88 -12.46
N LEU A 9 -22.78 -25.57 -13.52
CA LEU A 9 -21.36 -25.75 -13.84
C LEU A 9 -20.64 -24.42 -14.10
N VAL A 10 -21.26 -23.50 -14.84
CA VAL A 10 -20.71 -22.16 -15.09
C VAL A 10 -20.61 -21.35 -13.79
N ALA A 11 -21.64 -21.41 -12.94
CA ALA A 11 -21.62 -20.74 -11.64
C ALA A 11 -20.52 -21.27 -10.72
N PHE A 12 -20.28 -22.59 -10.72
CA PHE A 12 -19.19 -23.23 -9.97
C PHE A 12 -17.82 -22.74 -10.43
N VAL A 13 -17.56 -22.68 -11.73
CA VAL A 13 -16.28 -22.16 -12.27
C VAL A 13 -16.08 -20.68 -11.92
N ALA A 14 -17.13 -19.87 -12.05
CA ALA A 14 -17.08 -18.45 -11.69
C ALA A 14 -16.85 -18.22 -10.18
N ALA A 15 -17.30 -19.13 -9.32
CA ALA A 15 -17.09 -19.07 -7.88
C ALA A 15 -15.65 -19.44 -7.47
N GLN A 16 -14.94 -20.21 -8.30
CA GLN A 16 -13.54 -20.57 -8.06
C GLN A 16 -12.55 -19.45 -8.42
N THR A 17 -12.98 -18.42 -9.12
CA THR A 17 -12.10 -17.32 -9.53
C THR A 17 -11.89 -16.37 -8.35
N PRO A 18 -10.65 -16.18 -7.86
CA PRO A 18 -10.39 -15.27 -6.75
C PRO A 18 -10.86 -13.86 -7.08
N ARG A 19 -11.62 -13.25 -6.17
CA ARG A 19 -12.02 -11.85 -6.31
C ARG A 19 -11.09 -10.95 -5.48
N PRO A 20 -10.70 -9.77 -5.99
CA PRO A 20 -9.96 -8.79 -5.21
C PRO A 20 -10.64 -8.51 -3.86
N CYS A 21 -9.87 -8.60 -2.78
CA CYS A 21 -10.32 -8.15 -1.47
C CYS A 21 -10.32 -6.63 -1.38
N THR A 22 -11.08 -6.09 -0.43
CA THR A 22 -11.11 -4.65 -0.15
C THR A 22 -10.15 -4.33 1.00
N THR A 23 -9.20 -3.42 0.77
CA THR A 23 -8.33 -2.92 1.83
C THR A 23 -9.09 -1.97 2.75
N PRO A 24 -8.81 -1.95 4.07
CA PRO A 24 -9.36 -0.93 4.97
C PRO A 24 -9.06 0.49 4.45
N PRO A 25 -10.05 1.41 4.48
CA PRO A 25 -9.87 2.76 3.93
C PRO A 25 -8.95 3.64 4.79
N GLN A 26 -8.73 3.28 6.05
CA GLN A 26 -7.90 4.01 7.01
C GLN A 26 -7.10 3.03 7.85
N TRP A 27 -5.81 3.27 8.00
CA TRP A 27 -4.92 2.47 8.82
C TRP A 27 -3.59 3.19 9.09
N GLU A 28 -2.85 2.68 10.07
CA GLU A 28 -1.49 3.10 10.39
C GLU A 28 -0.57 1.89 10.43
N ALA A 29 0.67 2.04 9.97
CA ALA A 29 1.64 0.95 9.92
C ALA A 29 3.08 1.44 10.05
N ASN A 30 3.96 0.53 10.45
CA ASN A 30 5.40 0.70 10.21
C ASN A 30 5.72 0.16 8.82
N ILE A 31 6.46 0.93 8.02
CA ILE A 31 6.81 0.55 6.65
C ILE A 31 8.31 0.51 6.42
N PHE A 32 8.70 -0.27 5.42
CA PHE A 32 10.04 -0.28 4.84
C PHE A 32 9.89 0.01 3.35
N ASP A 33 10.32 1.18 2.91
CA ASP A 33 10.35 1.55 1.49
C ASP A 33 11.76 1.39 0.96
N HIS A 34 11.92 0.61 -0.10
CA HIS A 34 13.22 0.28 -0.67
C HIS A 34 13.34 0.86 -2.08
N ASN A 35 14.25 1.82 -2.25
CA ASN A 35 14.57 2.39 -3.53
C ASN A 35 15.74 1.62 -4.17
N GLN A 36 15.43 0.74 -5.13
CA GLN A 36 16.42 -0.09 -5.80
C GLN A 36 17.44 0.73 -6.63
N GLN A 37 17.01 1.83 -7.24
CA GLN A 37 17.88 2.64 -8.11
C GLN A 37 18.92 3.39 -7.29
N GLN A 38 18.48 4.00 -6.19
CA GLN A 38 19.33 4.80 -5.30
C GLN A 38 19.96 3.98 -4.18
N LYS A 39 19.61 2.68 -4.06
CA LYS A 39 20.19 1.70 -3.12
C LYS A 39 20.07 2.10 -1.65
N PHE A 40 18.98 2.74 -1.27
CA PHE A 40 18.67 3.00 0.13
C PHE A 40 17.31 2.42 0.53
N THR A 41 17.12 2.26 1.83
CA THR A 41 15.86 1.83 2.43
C THR A 41 15.45 2.81 3.51
N VAL A 42 14.20 3.25 3.48
CA VAL A 42 13.59 4.10 4.50
C VAL A 42 12.71 3.23 5.38
N ARG A 43 12.95 3.26 6.68
CA ARG A 43 12.03 2.75 7.69
C ARG A 43 11.29 3.92 8.30
N GLY A 44 9.98 3.83 8.41
CA GLY A 44 9.17 4.87 9.00
C GLY A 44 7.76 4.44 9.36
N ARG A 45 6.93 5.42 9.70
CA ARG A 45 5.51 5.24 10.03
C ARG A 45 4.64 5.89 8.97
N LEU A 46 3.68 5.14 8.46
CA LEU A 46 2.71 5.60 7.49
C LEU A 46 1.33 5.66 8.12
N SER A 47 0.69 6.81 8.06
CA SER A 47 -0.76 6.98 8.28
C SER A 47 -1.43 7.15 6.94
N TYR A 48 -2.38 6.27 6.62
CA TYR A 48 -3.09 6.25 5.34
C TYR A 48 -4.58 6.51 5.54
N ASP A 49 -5.14 7.41 4.72
CA ASP A 49 -6.56 7.76 4.76
C ASP A 49 -7.12 8.01 3.36
N ALA A 50 -7.75 6.97 2.82
CA ALA A 50 -8.39 6.99 1.51
C ALA A 50 -9.67 7.82 1.47
N ALA A 51 -10.38 7.94 2.60
CA ALA A 51 -11.64 8.68 2.65
C ALA A 51 -11.44 10.17 2.34
N TYR A 52 -10.26 10.71 2.69
CA TYR A 52 -9.88 12.09 2.44
C TYR A 52 -8.66 12.25 1.52
N ARG A 53 -8.26 11.16 0.83
CA ARG A 53 -7.08 11.05 -0.05
C ARG A 53 -5.87 11.80 0.53
N ARG A 54 -5.45 11.36 1.70
CA ARG A 54 -4.30 11.92 2.41
C ARG A 54 -3.46 10.83 3.04
N GLU A 55 -2.18 11.12 3.17
CA GLU A 55 -1.24 10.25 3.86
C GLU A 55 -0.19 11.08 4.58
N ARG A 56 0.39 10.48 5.61
CA ARG A 56 1.53 11.04 6.33
C ARG A 56 2.60 9.97 6.48
N MET A 57 3.82 10.29 6.07
CA MET A 57 4.99 9.46 6.28
C MET A 57 5.96 10.16 7.22
N VAL A 58 6.27 9.52 8.33
CA VAL A 58 7.29 9.97 9.27
C VAL A 58 8.48 9.03 9.15
N GLU A 59 9.58 9.51 8.60
CA GLU A 59 10.81 8.74 8.45
C GLU A 59 11.54 8.63 9.79
N GLU A 60 11.97 7.41 10.15
CA GLU A 60 12.70 7.15 11.39
C GLU A 60 14.17 6.81 11.12
N VAL A 61 14.44 5.98 10.12
CA VAL A 61 15.79 5.50 9.79
C VAL A 61 15.97 5.41 8.27
N ILE A 62 17.06 5.97 7.76
CA ILE A 62 17.48 5.83 6.36
C ILE A 62 18.75 4.98 6.32
N ILE A 63 18.67 3.82 5.66
CA ILE A 63 19.78 2.85 5.56
C ILE A 63 20.38 2.98 4.17
N GLY A 64 21.70 3.20 4.10
CA GLY A 64 22.44 3.30 2.83
C GLY A 64 22.50 4.70 2.23
N SER A 65 21.94 5.71 2.91
CA SER A 65 22.10 7.13 2.58
C SER A 65 22.43 7.95 3.83
N THR A 66 23.03 9.12 3.64
CA THR A 66 23.24 10.15 4.67
C THR A 66 22.20 11.26 4.59
N ASP A 67 21.14 11.05 3.80
CA ASP A 67 20.05 12.00 3.67
C ASP A 67 19.34 12.23 5.01
N ASP A 68 18.73 13.40 5.12
CA ASP A 68 18.00 13.81 6.31
C ASP A 68 16.62 13.11 6.34
N ALA A 69 16.13 12.80 7.54
CA ALA A 69 14.80 12.22 7.72
C ALA A 69 13.71 13.31 7.69
N PHE A 70 12.57 13.00 7.09
CA PHE A 70 11.46 13.93 6.93
C PHE A 70 10.14 13.45 7.55
N ASP A 71 9.28 14.40 7.92
CA ASP A 71 7.84 14.19 8.14
C ASP A 71 7.08 14.83 6.98
N VAL A 72 6.42 13.99 6.19
CA VAL A 72 5.77 14.36 4.94
C VAL A 72 4.27 14.16 5.10
N ILE A 73 3.50 15.24 4.97
CA ILE A 73 2.03 15.21 4.94
C ILE A 73 1.57 15.54 3.53
N ALA A 74 1.01 14.56 2.83
CA ALA A 74 0.48 14.72 1.48
C ALA A 74 -1.06 14.79 1.49
N LEU A 75 -1.61 15.91 0.99
CA LEU A 75 -3.04 16.17 0.87
C LEU A 75 -3.40 16.24 -0.62
N PHE A 76 -3.93 15.15 -1.18
CA PHE A 76 -4.13 15.05 -2.63
C PHE A 76 -5.29 15.90 -3.13
N ASP A 77 -6.34 16.08 -2.33
CA ASP A 77 -7.49 16.93 -2.65
C ASP A 77 -7.11 18.40 -2.89
N SER A 78 -6.12 18.88 -2.15
CA SER A 78 -5.58 20.23 -2.26
C SER A 78 -4.26 20.30 -3.05
N ASN A 79 -3.83 19.17 -3.62
CA ASN A 79 -2.59 19.03 -4.38
C ASN A 79 -1.36 19.65 -3.66
N THR A 80 -1.29 19.47 -2.34
CA THR A 80 -0.30 20.12 -1.48
C THR A 80 0.39 19.08 -0.61
N GLU A 81 1.72 19.17 -0.53
CA GLU A 81 2.55 18.40 0.40
C GLU A 81 3.29 19.35 1.33
N TYR A 82 3.30 19.02 2.62
CA TYR A 82 4.13 19.67 3.63
C TYR A 82 5.27 18.73 3.97
N VAL A 83 6.49 19.24 3.90
CA VAL A 83 7.71 18.47 4.18
C VAL A 83 8.44 19.18 5.30
N TYR A 84 8.51 18.51 6.45
CA TYR A 84 9.23 18.97 7.61
C TYR A 84 10.56 18.22 7.74
N ASP A 85 11.65 18.98 7.75
CA ASP A 85 13.01 18.50 7.93
C ASP A 85 13.31 18.40 9.44
N PHE A 86 13.56 17.19 9.93
CA PHE A 86 13.85 16.96 11.35
C PHE A 86 15.19 17.55 11.82
N LYS A 87 16.16 17.75 10.93
CA LYS A 87 17.49 18.25 11.26
C LYS A 87 17.52 19.77 11.37
N ASN A 88 16.91 20.45 10.39
CA ASN A 88 16.94 21.91 10.33
C ASN A 88 15.66 22.56 10.88
N HIS A 89 14.66 21.76 11.27
CA HIS A 89 13.36 22.23 11.77
C HIS A 89 12.61 23.13 10.79
N ASN A 90 12.87 22.96 9.49
CA ASN A 90 12.25 23.75 8.45
C ASN A 90 11.03 23.02 7.87
N CYS A 91 9.93 23.74 7.68
CA CYS A 91 8.73 23.22 7.02
C CYS A 91 8.59 23.89 5.65
N SER A 92 8.64 23.09 4.59
CA SER A 92 8.42 23.55 3.23
C SER A 92 7.07 23.06 2.72
N ARG A 93 6.41 23.92 1.92
CA ARG A 93 5.18 23.57 1.22
C ARG A 93 5.49 23.42 -0.26
N ARG A 94 5.12 22.28 -0.85
CA ARG A 94 5.27 22.02 -2.28
C ARG A 94 4.01 21.44 -2.89
N LYS A 95 3.94 21.47 -4.22
CA LYS A 95 2.88 20.80 -4.98
C LYS A 95 3.20 19.31 -5.07
N ILE A 96 2.18 18.45 -4.99
CA ILE A 96 2.36 17.01 -5.19
C ILE A 96 2.65 16.74 -6.67
N ASP A 97 3.68 15.94 -6.93
CA ASP A 97 4.12 15.55 -8.28
C ASP A 97 3.52 14.22 -8.77
N ARG A 98 2.86 13.49 -7.88
CA ARG A 98 2.21 12.19 -8.12
C ARG A 98 0.69 12.24 -7.95
N ARG A 99 0.00 11.30 -8.62
CA ARG A 99 -1.44 11.10 -8.43
C ARG A 99 -1.72 10.24 -7.20
N TRP A 100 -2.90 10.41 -6.62
CA TRP A 100 -3.43 9.49 -5.60
C TRP A 100 -3.46 8.06 -6.16
N ARG A 101 -3.04 7.10 -5.34
CA ARG A 101 -3.14 5.67 -5.63
C ARG A 101 -3.55 4.97 -4.35
N ASP A 102 -4.69 4.28 -4.40
CA ASP A 102 -5.12 3.51 -3.24
C ASP A 102 -4.17 2.35 -2.97
N PHE A 103 -3.92 2.09 -1.69
CA PHE A 103 -3.30 0.84 -1.23
C PHE A 103 -4.33 -0.29 -1.35
N GLY A 104 -4.61 -0.72 -2.58
CA GLY A 104 -5.61 -1.74 -2.85
C GLY A 104 -5.38 -2.48 -4.15
N ILE A 105 -6.16 -3.53 -4.34
CA ILE A 105 -6.15 -4.32 -5.56
C ILE A 105 -7.13 -3.67 -6.55
N ARG A 106 -6.66 -3.37 -7.75
CA ARG A 106 -7.52 -2.83 -8.81
C ARG A 106 -8.56 -3.88 -9.26
N PRO A 107 -9.78 -3.47 -9.65
CA PRO A 107 -10.80 -4.41 -10.13
C PRO A 107 -10.39 -5.22 -11.37
N ASP A 108 -9.48 -4.70 -12.18
CA ASP A 108 -8.97 -5.31 -13.40
C ASP A 108 -7.63 -6.06 -13.21
N ALA A 109 -7.20 -6.28 -11.97
CA ALA A 109 -5.99 -7.03 -11.67
C ALA A 109 -6.17 -8.53 -11.96
N THR A 110 -5.14 -9.16 -12.51
CA THR A 110 -5.09 -10.62 -12.73
C THR A 110 -4.51 -11.33 -11.50
N SER A 111 -5.13 -12.42 -11.07
CA SER A 111 -4.59 -13.26 -9.98
C SER A 111 -3.27 -13.92 -10.41
N PHE A 112 -2.23 -13.80 -9.57
CA PHE A 112 -0.94 -14.44 -9.80
C PHE A 112 -0.81 -15.80 -9.11
N GLY A 113 -1.38 -15.93 -7.89
CA GLY A 113 -1.34 -17.15 -7.09
C GLY A 113 -1.58 -16.87 -5.61
N GLU A 114 -1.72 -17.94 -4.84
CA GLU A 114 -1.91 -17.91 -3.39
C GLU A 114 -0.77 -18.69 -2.72
N ALA A 115 -0.27 -18.16 -1.59
CA ALA A 115 0.84 -18.76 -0.86
C ALA A 115 0.66 -18.55 0.65
N TYR A 116 1.26 -19.44 1.43
CA TYR A 116 1.37 -19.32 2.88
C TYR A 116 2.74 -18.75 3.24
N ILE A 117 2.77 -17.70 4.05
CA ILE A 117 4.00 -17.13 4.60
C ILE A 117 4.21 -17.69 6.00
N GLY A 118 5.35 -18.33 6.24
CA GLY A 118 5.65 -19.05 7.50
C GLY A 118 5.72 -20.56 7.28
N SER A 119 5.53 -21.35 8.35
CA SER A 119 5.40 -22.80 8.20
C SER A 119 4.08 -23.15 7.50
N SER A 120 4.08 -24.23 6.72
CA SER A 120 2.82 -24.88 6.37
C SER A 120 2.16 -25.24 7.69
N ALA A 121 0.95 -24.74 7.96
CA ALA A 121 0.19 -24.96 9.19
C ALA A 121 -0.24 -26.43 9.38
N ALA A 122 0.65 -27.38 9.12
CA ALA A 122 0.52 -28.79 9.40
C ALA A 122 0.54 -28.96 10.93
N PRO A 123 -0.46 -29.63 11.52
CA PRO A 123 -0.45 -29.90 12.96
C PRO A 123 0.80 -30.71 13.34
N GLY A 124 1.60 -30.22 14.29
CA GLY A 124 2.67 -31.00 14.94
C GLY A 124 4.12 -30.65 14.60
N LEU A 125 4.41 -29.42 14.14
CA LEU A 125 5.75 -28.83 14.21
C LEU A 125 5.84 -27.85 15.39
#